data_AF-A0A1S3HN96-F1
#
_entry.id   AF-A0A1S3HN96-F1
#
_cell.length_a   1.000
_cell.length_b   1.000
_cell.length_c   1.000
_cell.angle_alpha   90.00
_cell.angle_beta   90.00
_cell.angle_gamma   90.00
#
_symmetry.space_group_name_H-M   'P 1'
#
loop_
_entity.id
_entity.type
_entity.pdbx_description
1 polymer ?
#
loop_
_entity_poly.entity_id
_entity_poly.type
_entity_poly.pdbx_seq_one_letter_code
_entity_poly.pdbx_strand_id
1 'polypeptide(L)'
;MSDDERDIDIESDEEEDEMGLDGNQSNVTQFMSQAEKRAHHNALERKRRDHIKESFHSLRDSIPSLQGEKVARSQILKKASEYIQFMRRKNNTHHQDLEDLKRQNSVLDQQVRALEKAKTTGTFASQSSSGLESETVLNSNERRGSGSESSESDLGPGKRKKLKTST
;
A
#
# COMPACT_ATOMS: atom_id res chain seq x y z
N MET A 1 38.27 15.95 -56.13
CA MET A 1 37.65 14.80 -55.45
C MET A 1 38.51 13.60 -55.77
N SER A 2 39.21 13.07 -54.78
CA SER A 2 39.92 11.80 -54.85
C SER A 2 39.74 11.17 -53.48
N ASP A 3 38.85 10.18 -53.44
CA ASP A 3 38.51 9.37 -52.28
C ASP A 3 39.71 8.51 -51.88
N ASP A 4 40.27 8.78 -50.71
CA ASP A 4 41.12 7.82 -50.00
C ASP A 4 40.17 6.93 -49.17
N GLU A 5 39.87 5.74 -49.70
CA GLU A 5 39.26 4.64 -48.96
C GLU A 5 40.26 4.15 -47.90
N ARG A 6 40.09 4.63 -46.66
CA ARG A 6 40.74 4.06 -45.49
C ARG A 6 39.95 2.82 -45.09
N ASP A 7 40.45 1.64 -45.46
CA ASP A 7 40.05 0.38 -44.86
C ASP A 7 40.30 0.48 -43.35
N ILE A 8 39.23 0.56 -42.56
CA ILE A 8 39.29 0.46 -41.12
C ILE A 8 39.29 -1.04 -40.83
N ASP A 9 40.48 -1.61 -40.64
CA ASP A 9 40.63 -2.92 -40.00
C ASP A 9 40.09 -2.79 -38.56
N ILE A 10 38.80 -3.10 -38.40
CA ILE A 10 38.21 -3.41 -37.09
C ILE A 10 38.79 -4.77 -36.71
N GLU A 11 39.93 -4.75 -36.03
CA GLU A 11 40.30 -5.85 -35.15
C GLU A 11 39.13 -6.05 -34.20
N SER A 12 38.44 -7.19 -34.33
CA SER A 12 37.40 -7.58 -33.39
C SER A 12 38.09 -7.84 -32.07
N ASP A 13 38.08 -6.83 -31.20
CA ASP A 13 38.50 -6.94 -29.81
C ASP A 13 37.66 -8.05 -29.17
N GLU A 14 38.24 -9.24 -29.07
CA GLU A 14 37.69 -10.34 -28.28
C GLU A 14 37.88 -9.94 -26.81
N GLU A 15 37.01 -9.06 -26.31
CA GLU A 15 36.86 -8.89 -24.87
C GLU A 15 36.35 -10.23 -24.32
N GLU A 16 37.29 -11.02 -23.80
CA GLU A 16 37.02 -12.17 -22.94
C GLU A 16 36.30 -11.63 -21.68
N ASP A 17 34.96 -11.65 -21.72
CA ASP A 17 34.11 -11.46 -20.54
C ASP A 17 34.37 -12.60 -19.53
N GLU A 18 35.46 -12.50 -18.78
CA GLU A 18 35.79 -13.35 -17.63
C GLU A 18 34.85 -13.03 -16.47
N MET A 19 33.60 -13.49 -16.57
CA MET A 19 32.59 -13.27 -15.52
C MET A 19 31.95 -14.61 -15.12
N GLY A 20 32.69 -15.36 -14.30
CA GLY A 20 32.15 -16.13 -13.16
C GLY A 20 31.07 -17.19 -13.42
N LEU A 21 31.10 -17.90 -14.56
CA LEU A 21 30.20 -19.02 -14.81
C LEU A 21 30.78 -20.34 -14.30
N ASP A 22 30.02 -21.00 -13.43
CA ASP A 22 30.21 -22.34 -12.89
C ASP A 22 30.92 -23.28 -13.89
N GLY A 23 32.11 -23.76 -13.53
CA GLY A 23 33.15 -24.30 -14.44
C GLY A 23 32.79 -25.56 -15.24
N ASN A 24 31.53 -26.01 -15.14
CA ASN A 24 31.00 -27.13 -15.90
C ASN A 24 30.29 -26.71 -17.20
N GLN A 25 29.90 -25.44 -17.35
CA GLN A 25 29.15 -24.95 -18.52
C GLN A 25 30.04 -24.32 -19.60
N SER A 26 31.18 -23.76 -19.18
CA SER A 26 32.20 -23.13 -20.03
C SER A 26 32.90 -24.11 -20.99
N ASN A 27 33.07 -25.38 -20.57
CA ASN A 27 33.68 -26.40 -21.43
C ASN A 27 32.78 -26.79 -22.62
N VAL A 28 31.46 -26.71 -22.47
CA VAL A 28 30.50 -27.09 -23.54
C VAL A 28 30.50 -26.03 -24.65
N THR A 29 30.61 -24.76 -24.30
CA THR A 29 30.59 -23.65 -25.27
C THR A 29 31.83 -23.53 -26.13
N GLN A 30 32.96 -24.11 -25.69
CA GLN A 30 34.25 -24.03 -26.40
C GLN A 30 34.28 -24.91 -27.66
N PHE A 31 33.46 -25.96 -27.73
CA PHE A 31 33.36 -26.87 -28.89
C PHE A 31 32.10 -26.68 -29.75
N MET A 32 31.28 -25.67 -29.44
CA MET A 32 30.05 -25.37 -30.21
C MET A 32 30.36 -24.63 -31.51
N SER A 33 29.72 -25.06 -32.59
CA SER A 33 29.68 -24.33 -33.86
C SER A 33 29.11 -22.92 -33.66
N GLN A 34 29.45 -22.00 -34.57
CA GLN A 34 28.92 -20.63 -34.51
C GLN A 34 27.38 -20.58 -34.52
N ALA A 35 26.73 -21.52 -35.21
CA ALA A 35 25.28 -21.67 -35.20
C ALA A 35 24.73 -22.08 -33.82
N GLU A 36 25.40 -23.03 -33.16
CA GLU A 36 25.05 -23.48 -31.81
C GLU A 36 25.26 -22.38 -30.76
N LYS A 37 26.34 -21.59 -30.86
CA LYS A 37 26.57 -20.41 -30.00
C LYS A 37 25.42 -19.38 -30.14
N ARG A 38 25.00 -19.08 -31.38
CA ARG A 38 23.84 -18.19 -31.63
C ARG A 38 22.54 -18.77 -31.08
N ALA A 39 22.29 -20.07 -31.25
CA ALA A 39 21.10 -20.73 -30.73
C ALA A 39 21.05 -20.70 -29.20
N HIS A 40 22.18 -20.97 -28.54
CA HIS A 40 22.32 -20.91 -27.09
C HIS A 40 22.06 -19.50 -26.55
N HIS A 41 22.67 -18.48 -27.15
CA HIS A 41 22.42 -17.08 -26.78
C HIS A 41 20.94 -16.70 -26.92
N ASN A 42 20.29 -17.07 -28.03
CA ASN A 42 18.85 -16.84 -28.23
C ASN A 42 17.97 -17.55 -27.20
N ALA A 43 18.37 -18.75 -26.76
CA ALA A 43 17.68 -19.50 -25.72
C ALA A 43 17.79 -18.80 -24.35
N LEU A 44 18.99 -18.36 -23.98
CA LEU A 44 19.23 -17.61 -22.75
C LEU A 44 18.43 -16.31 -22.70
N GLU A 45 18.45 -15.54 -23.79
CA GLU A 45 17.70 -14.29 -23.84
C GLU A 45 16.18 -14.51 -23.77
N ARG A 46 15.67 -15.60 -24.37
CA ARG A 46 14.26 -15.98 -24.20
C ARG A 46 13.93 -16.26 -22.73
N LYS A 47 14.75 -17.04 -22.04
CA LYS A 47 14.60 -17.31 -20.60
C LYS A 47 14.61 -16.02 -19.78
N ARG A 48 15.52 -15.09 -20.08
CA ARG A 48 15.59 -13.77 -19.44
C ARG A 48 14.30 -12.96 -19.66
N ARG A 49 13.80 -12.91 -20.90
CA ARG A 49 12.55 -12.20 -21.23
C ARG A 49 11.33 -12.80 -20.55
N ASP A 50 11.28 -14.11 -20.38
CA ASP A 50 10.18 -14.77 -19.67
C ASP A 50 10.20 -14.44 -18.16
N HIS A 51 11.38 -14.39 -17.54
CA HIS A 51 11.51 -13.96 -16.15
C HIS A 51 11.09 -12.49 -15.95
N ILE A 52 11.47 -11.59 -16.87
CA ILE A 52 11.02 -10.19 -16.84
C ILE A 52 9.50 -10.11 -17.02
N LYS A 53 8.95 -10.92 -17.94
CA LYS A 53 7.51 -10.99 -18.17
C LYS A 53 6.79 -11.40 -16.88
N GLU A 54 7.25 -12.43 -16.18
CA GLU A 54 6.69 -12.85 -14.90
C GLU A 54 6.78 -11.74 -13.83
N SER A 55 7.94 -11.08 -13.72
CA SER A 55 8.13 -9.93 -12.82
C SER A 55 7.11 -8.81 -13.08
N PHE A 56 6.79 -8.53 -14.34
CA PHE A 56 5.74 -7.57 -14.70
C PHE A 56 4.32 -8.02 -14.30
N HIS A 57 4.02 -9.32 -14.34
CA HIS A 57 2.74 -9.85 -13.86
C HIS A 57 2.63 -9.69 -12.34
N SER A 58 3.66 -10.09 -11.59
CA SER A 58 3.70 -9.92 -10.13
C SER A 58 3.57 -8.45 -9.71
N LEU A 59 4.24 -7.55 -10.44
CA LEU A 59 4.13 -6.10 -10.20
C LEU A 59 2.71 -5.59 -10.45
N ARG A 60 2.08 -5.99 -11.57
CA ARG A 60 0.70 -5.61 -11.89
C ARG A 60 -0.26 -6.07 -10.80
N ASP A 61 -0.15 -7.32 -10.37
CA ASP A 61 -1.07 -7.93 -9.41
C ASP A 61 -0.92 -7.33 -8.00
N SER A 62 0.24 -6.71 -7.71
CA SER A 62 0.48 -5.95 -6.47
C SER A 62 -0.14 -4.55 -6.46
N ILE A 63 -0.62 -4.05 -7.60
CA ILE A 63 -1.20 -2.71 -7.73
C ILE A 63 -2.73 -2.84 -7.83
N PRO A 64 -3.51 -2.43 -6.80
CA PRO A 64 -4.95 -2.68 -6.74
C PRO A 64 -5.73 -2.19 -7.97
N SER A 65 -5.33 -1.03 -8.53
CA SER A 65 -5.99 -0.45 -9.71
C SER A 65 -5.75 -1.19 -11.03
N LEU A 66 -4.86 -2.18 -11.06
CA LEU A 66 -4.47 -2.92 -12.27
C LEU A 66 -4.80 -4.42 -12.20
N GLN A 67 -5.34 -4.88 -11.09
CA GLN A 67 -5.66 -6.30 -10.88
C GLN A 67 -6.73 -6.77 -11.86
N GLY A 68 -6.47 -7.90 -12.52
CA GLY A 68 -7.42 -8.49 -13.48
C GLY A 68 -7.47 -7.81 -14.86
N GLU A 69 -6.72 -6.72 -15.08
CA GLU A 69 -6.71 -6.02 -16.36
C GLU A 69 -5.50 -6.39 -17.24
N LYS A 70 -5.74 -6.42 -18.56
CA LYS A 70 -4.64 -6.49 -19.55
C LYS A 70 -4.17 -5.07 -19.83
N VAL A 71 -3.01 -4.72 -19.27
CA VAL A 71 -2.43 -3.37 -19.37
C VAL A 71 -1.04 -3.39 -19.97
N ALA A 72 -0.67 -2.29 -20.63
CA ALA A 72 0.65 -2.16 -21.24
C ALA A 72 1.76 -2.04 -20.17
N ARG A 73 2.97 -2.51 -20.47
CA ARG A 73 4.13 -2.43 -19.54
C ARG A 73 4.40 -1.00 -19.07
N SER A 74 4.29 -0.02 -19.96
CA SER A 74 4.46 1.40 -19.62
C SER A 74 3.42 1.88 -18.60
N GLN A 75 2.17 1.42 -18.71
CA GLN A 75 1.12 1.75 -17.75
C GLN A 75 1.36 1.08 -16.39
N ILE A 76 1.84 -0.17 -16.36
CA ILE A 76 2.23 -0.84 -15.11
C ILE A 76 3.27 0.00 -14.37
N LEU A 77 4.33 0.43 -15.06
CA LEU A 77 5.38 1.26 -14.45
C LEU A 77 4.85 2.61 -13.96
N LYS A 78 4.02 3.29 -14.76
CA LYS A 78 3.40 4.56 -14.38
C LYS A 78 2.55 4.42 -13.12
N LYS A 79 1.66 3.42 -13.10
CA LYS A 79 0.75 3.15 -11.97
C LYS A 79 1.50 2.65 -10.73
N ALA A 80 2.59 1.90 -10.90
CA ALA A 80 3.46 1.52 -9.80
C ALA A 80 4.05 2.75 -9.10
N SER A 81 4.60 3.69 -9.89
CA SER A 81 5.14 4.95 -9.37
C SER A 81 4.07 5.76 -8.63
N GLU A 82 2.90 5.94 -9.25
CA GLU A 82 1.75 6.64 -8.65
C GLU A 82 1.33 5.97 -7.32
N TYR A 83 1.24 4.64 -7.30
CA TYR A 83 0.81 3.88 -6.13
C TYR A 83 1.82 3.95 -4.98
N ILE A 84 3.13 3.87 -5.26
CA ILE A 84 4.18 4.07 -4.25
C ILE A 84 4.08 5.47 -3.62
N GLN A 85 3.91 6.52 -4.44
CA GLN A 85 3.75 7.88 -3.93
C GLN A 85 2.47 8.06 -3.11
N PHE A 86 1.38 7.42 -3.53
CA PHE A 86 0.13 7.40 -2.78
C PHE A 86 0.30 6.72 -1.42
N MET A 87 0.89 5.51 -1.40
CA MET A 87 1.09 4.75 -0.16
C MET A 87 2.03 5.45 0.82
N ARG A 88 3.06 6.15 0.33
CA ARG A 88 3.93 6.99 1.18
C ARG A 88 3.14 8.09 1.88
N ARG A 89 2.31 8.84 1.14
CA ARG A 89 1.47 9.91 1.71
C ARG A 89 0.45 9.33 2.70
N LYS A 90 -0.23 8.24 2.33
CA LYS A 90 -1.21 7.56 3.17
C LYS A 90 -0.61 7.08 4.49
N ASN A 91 0.57 6.43 4.44
CA ASN A 91 1.26 5.98 5.64
C ASN A 91 1.69 7.15 6.53
N ASN A 92 2.11 8.28 5.95
CA ASN A 92 2.48 9.47 6.72
C ASN A 92 1.27 10.06 7.46
N THR A 93 0.11 10.16 6.79
CA THR A 93 -1.14 10.58 7.44
C THR A 93 -1.52 9.64 8.58
N HIS A 94 -1.52 8.32 8.34
CA HIS A 94 -1.82 7.34 9.39
C HIS A 94 -0.84 7.41 10.57
N HIS A 95 0.43 7.69 10.31
CA HIS A 95 1.41 7.88 11.37
C HIS A 95 1.09 9.13 12.22
N GLN A 96 0.73 10.23 11.57
CA GLN A 96 0.30 11.45 12.26
C GLN A 96 -0.95 11.21 13.11
N ASP A 97 -1.97 10.56 12.55
CA ASP A 97 -3.21 10.22 13.26
C ASP A 97 -2.92 9.36 14.50
N LEU A 98 -2.01 8.40 14.36
CA LEU A 98 -1.59 7.51 15.45
C LEU A 98 -0.89 8.29 16.57
N GLU A 99 0.00 9.22 16.23
CA GLU A 99 0.69 10.06 17.22
C GLU A 99 -0.27 11.04 17.92
N ASP A 100 -1.24 11.61 17.21
CA ASP A 100 -2.24 12.49 17.79
C ASP A 100 -3.18 11.72 18.73
N LEU A 101 -3.62 10.52 18.35
CA LEU A 101 -4.41 9.64 19.22
C LEU A 101 -3.65 9.20 20.46
N LYS A 102 -2.36 8.88 20.35
CA LYS A 102 -1.50 8.59 21.52
C LYS A 102 -1.41 9.78 22.46
N ARG A 103 -1.24 11.00 21.93
CA ARG A 103 -1.21 12.23 22.74
C ARG A 103 -2.54 12.42 23.48
N GLN A 104 -3.66 12.26 22.78
CA GLN A 104 -4.99 12.37 23.37
C GLN A 104 -5.21 11.33 24.48
N ASN A 105 -4.88 10.06 24.24
CA ASN A 105 -4.97 9.00 25.25
C ASN A 105 -4.11 9.30 26.47
N SER A 106 -2.87 9.78 26.28
CA SER A 106 -2.01 10.17 27.40
C SER A 106 -2.61 11.28 28.26
N VAL A 107 -3.23 12.28 27.65
CA VAL A 107 -3.91 13.36 28.37
C VAL A 107 -5.12 12.83 29.14
N LEU A 108 -5.94 11.99 28.52
CA LEU A 108 -7.10 11.38 29.17
C LEU A 108 -6.69 10.47 30.34
N ASP A 109 -5.66 9.64 30.16
CA ASP A 109 -5.11 8.79 31.22
C ASP A 109 -4.60 9.61 32.41
N GLN A 110 -3.99 10.76 32.15
CA GLN A 110 -3.55 11.69 33.21
C GLN A 110 -4.75 12.30 33.94
N GLN A 111 -5.81 12.69 33.23
CA GLN A 111 -7.04 13.22 33.83
C GLN A 111 -7.76 12.17 34.68
N VAL A 112 -7.88 10.94 34.18
CA VAL A 112 -8.48 9.82 34.92
C VAL A 112 -7.70 9.56 36.22
N ARG A 113 -6.36 9.44 36.15
CA ARG A 113 -5.53 9.25 37.35
C ARG A 113 -5.67 10.39 38.36
N ALA A 114 -5.74 11.64 37.89
CA ALA A 114 -5.92 12.80 38.76
C ALA A 114 -7.28 12.76 39.48
N LEU A 115 -8.35 12.41 38.78
CA LEU A 115 -9.70 12.26 39.34
C LEU A 115 -9.79 11.09 40.32
N GLU A 116 -9.18 9.95 40.01
CA GLU A 116 -9.08 8.80 40.92
C GLU A 116 -8.33 9.15 42.21
N LYS A 117 -7.22 9.90 42.10
CA LYS A 117 -6.48 10.41 43.26
C LYS A 117 -7.34 11.38 44.09
N ALA A 118 -8.06 12.30 43.46
CA ALA A 118 -8.95 13.23 44.17
C ALA A 118 -10.10 12.49 44.90
N LYS A 119 -10.67 11.45 44.28
CA LYS A 119 -11.73 10.62 44.87
C LYS A 119 -11.22 9.80 46.07
N THR A 120 -10.02 9.24 45.98
CA THR A 120 -9.41 8.42 47.05
C THR A 120 -8.84 9.26 48.20
N THR A 121 -8.39 10.49 47.93
CA THR A 121 -7.87 11.43 48.96
C THR A 121 -8.98 12.03 49.84
N GLY A 122 -10.25 11.66 49.62
CA GLY A 122 -11.35 11.98 50.55
C GLY A 122 -11.79 13.45 50.55
N THR A 123 -11.40 14.26 49.55
CA THR A 123 -11.78 15.68 49.46
C THR A 123 -13.24 15.90 49.01
N PHE A 124 -14.04 14.85 48.84
CA PHE A 124 -15.44 14.96 48.41
C PHE A 124 -16.45 15.17 49.55
N ALA A 125 -16.01 15.22 50.81
CA ALA A 125 -16.89 15.40 51.97
C ALA A 125 -16.51 16.63 52.81
N SER A 126 -16.50 17.84 52.22
CA SER A 126 -16.60 19.08 53.01
C SER A 126 -16.97 20.30 52.14
N GLN A 127 -18.08 20.26 51.42
CA GLN A 127 -18.83 21.46 51.01
C GLN A 127 -20.33 21.15 51.01
N SER A 128 -20.82 20.70 52.16
CA SER A 128 -22.25 20.67 52.47
C SER A 128 -22.41 21.00 53.95
N SER A 129 -21.94 22.19 54.34
CA SER A 129 -22.28 22.79 55.63
C SER A 129 -22.56 24.27 55.45
N SER A 130 -23.84 24.60 55.66
CA SER A 130 -24.35 25.81 56.31
C SER A 130 -24.05 27.18 55.68
N GLY A 131 -25.12 27.77 55.12
CA GLY A 131 -25.39 29.19 55.22
C GLY A 131 -25.09 30.00 53.96
N LEU A 132 -26.13 30.46 53.27
CA LEU A 132 -26.68 31.81 53.44
C LEU A 132 -27.73 32.07 52.36
N GLU A 133 -28.76 32.81 52.76
CA GLU A 133 -29.97 33.10 52.02
C GLU A 133 -29.71 33.83 50.70
N SER A 134 -30.47 33.47 49.66
CA SER A 134 -30.85 34.43 48.64
C SER A 134 -32.17 33.99 48.03
N GLU A 135 -33.20 34.79 48.28
CA GLU A 135 -34.45 34.75 47.54
C GLU A 135 -34.19 34.75 46.03
N THR A 136 -34.93 33.93 45.29
CA THR A 136 -35.60 34.38 44.05
C THR A 136 -36.51 33.28 43.52
N VAL A 137 -37.81 33.55 43.68
CA VAL A 137 -38.91 33.36 42.73
C VAL A 137 -39.05 31.97 42.06
N LEU A 138 -40.10 31.30 42.50
CA LEU A 138 -40.80 30.21 41.83
C LEU A 138 -41.04 30.52 40.34
N ASN A 139 -40.58 29.65 39.44
CA ASN A 139 -41.31 29.39 38.21
C ASN A 139 -41.31 27.89 37.90
N SER A 140 -42.52 27.35 37.80
CA SER A 140 -42.82 25.93 37.76
C SER A 140 -42.74 25.37 36.35
N ASN A 141 -42.29 24.11 36.29
CA ASN A 141 -42.76 23.04 35.41
C ASN A 141 -42.46 23.15 33.90
N GLU A 142 -41.51 22.34 33.41
CA GLU A 142 -41.69 20.93 32.99
C GLU A 142 -42.25 20.80 31.56
N ARG A 143 -41.50 20.15 30.67
CA ARG A 143 -41.93 18.90 30.02
C ARG A 143 -40.92 18.38 28.97
N ARG A 144 -40.41 17.18 29.28
CA ARG A 144 -40.30 15.96 28.43
C ARG A 144 -39.54 16.02 27.10
N GLY A 145 -38.66 15.04 26.90
CA GLY A 145 -38.33 14.54 25.56
C GLY A 145 -37.09 13.67 25.45
N SER A 146 -37.05 12.55 26.16
CA SER A 146 -36.12 11.46 25.85
C SER A 146 -36.55 10.79 24.54
N GLY A 147 -35.62 10.63 23.61
CA GLY A 147 -35.83 9.93 22.33
C GLY A 147 -34.49 9.50 21.75
N SER A 148 -34.02 8.33 22.17
CA SER A 148 -33.02 7.55 21.43
C SER A 148 -33.73 6.79 20.32
N GLU A 149 -33.22 6.86 19.09
CA GLU A 149 -33.55 5.87 18.06
C GLU A 149 -32.31 5.48 17.27
N SER A 150 -32.23 4.18 17.05
CA SER A 150 -31.09 3.42 16.57
C SER A 150 -31.20 3.19 15.06
N SER A 151 -30.02 3.16 14.41
CA SER A 151 -29.61 2.28 13.30
C SER A 151 -30.56 2.04 12.11
N GLU A 152 -30.12 2.37 10.89
CA GLU A 152 -30.31 1.48 9.72
C GLU A 152 -29.18 1.65 8.69
N SER A 153 -28.61 0.51 8.27
CA SER A 153 -27.62 0.34 7.22
C SER A 153 -28.30 0.12 5.88
N ASP A 154 -28.05 0.99 4.91
CA ASP A 154 -28.57 0.90 3.54
C ASP A 154 -27.73 -0.09 2.71
N LEU A 155 -28.31 -1.24 2.36
CA LEU A 155 -27.82 -2.16 1.34
C LEU A 155 -28.86 -2.24 0.21
N GLY A 156 -28.57 -1.53 -0.88
CA GLY A 156 -29.37 -1.53 -2.11
C GLY A 156 -29.27 -2.81 -2.96
N PRO A 157 -30.21 -3.02 -3.91
CA PRO A 157 -30.78 -4.34 -4.17
C PRO A 157 -30.15 -5.15 -5.30
N GLY A 158 -30.16 -6.48 -5.12
CA GLY A 158 -29.72 -7.50 -6.05
C GLY A 158 -30.59 -7.64 -7.32
N LYS A 159 -29.92 -7.86 -8.45
CA LYS A 159 -30.56 -8.23 -9.73
C LYS A 159 -30.91 -9.72 -9.73
N ARG A 160 -32.20 -10.03 -9.79
CA ARG A 160 -32.77 -11.39 -9.84
C ARG A 160 -32.53 -12.05 -11.21
N LYS A 161 -32.02 -13.29 -11.21
CA LYS A 161 -31.99 -14.19 -12.39
C LYS A 161 -33.40 -14.73 -12.67
N LYS A 162 -33.81 -14.76 -13.95
CA LYS A 162 -35.04 -15.47 -14.39
C LYS A 162 -34.64 -16.76 -15.10
N LEU A 163 -35.19 -17.88 -14.64
CA LEU A 163 -35.14 -19.19 -15.30
C LEU A 163 -35.96 -19.14 -16.60
N LYS A 164 -35.49 -19.84 -17.65
CA LYS A 164 -36.30 -20.21 -18.82
C LYS A 164 -36.55 -21.72 -18.78
N THR A 165 -37.82 -22.06 -18.83
CA THR A 165 -38.39 -23.40 -18.97
C THR A 165 -38.26 -23.88 -20.41
N SER A 166 -37.79 -25.12 -20.60
CA SER A 166 -37.79 -25.82 -21.89
C SER A 166 -39.21 -26.30 -22.22
N THR A 167 -39.58 -26.18 -23.48
CA THR A 167 -40.57 -27.04 -24.15
C THR A 167 -40.04 -27.30 -25.54
#